data_AF-A0A2N3W0X2-F1
#
_entry.id   AF-A0A2N3W0X2-F1
#
_cell.length_a   1.000
_cell.length_b   1.000
_cell.length_c   1.000
_cell.angle_alpha   90.00
_cell.angle_beta   90.00
_cell.angle_gamma   90.00
#
_symmetry.space_group_name_H-M   'P 1'
#
loop_
_entity.id
_entity.type
_entity.pdbx_description
1 polymer ?
#
loop_
_entity_poly.entity_id
_entity_poly.type
_entity_poly.pdbx_seq_one_letter_code
_entity_poly.pdbx_strand_id
1 'polypeptide(L)' 'MEMRAWRDGWGRAEEATRALKVALEGLGVPEGQTVRLRPTVSGRGTPWVDVGMVPAHVAVRIAEAVVAGAP' A
#
# COMPACT_ATOMS: atom_id res chain seq x y z
N MET A 1 -23.31 4.16 4.39
CA MET A 1 -22.81 3.58 3.13
C MET A 1 -23.51 2.27 2.89
N GLU A 2 -23.90 1.99 1.64
CA GLU A 2 -24.41 0.69 1.21
C GLU A 2 -23.38 -0.43 1.48
N MET A 3 -23.84 -1.57 2.00
CA MET A 3 -22.96 -2.68 2.41
C MET A 3 -22.23 -3.33 1.22
N ARG A 4 -22.73 -3.14 -0.01
CA ARG A 4 -22.03 -3.51 -1.25
C ARG A 4 -20.89 -2.55 -1.56
N ALA A 5 -21.14 -1.24 -1.54
CA ALA A 5 -20.13 -0.22 -1.80
C ALA A 5 -18.95 -0.29 -0.81
N TRP A 6 -19.23 -0.63 0.45
CA TRP A 6 -18.17 -0.86 1.45
C TRP A 6 -17.30 -2.08 1.12
N ARG A 7 -17.92 -3.19 0.70
CA ARG A 7 -17.20 -4.41 0.29
C ARG A 7 -16.35 -4.19 -0.97
N ASP A 8 -16.88 -3.46 -1.95
CA ASP A 8 -16.14 -3.10 -3.16
C ASP A 8 -14.97 -2.16 -2.84
N GLY A 9 -15.15 -1.25 -1.88
CA GLY A 9 -14.06 -0.45 -1.31
C GLY A 9 -12.99 -1.33 -0.67
N TRP A 10 -13.39 -2.30 0.14
CA TRP A 10 -12.47 -3.21 0.81
C TRP A 10 -11.63 -4.03 -0.18
N GLY A 11 -12.26 -4.60 -1.21
CA GLY A 11 -11.55 -5.35 -2.25
C GLY A 11 -10.50 -4.52 -2.98
N ARG A 12 -10.81 -3.26 -3.30
CA ARG A 12 -9.83 -2.33 -3.92
C ARG A 12 -8.67 -2.00 -2.98
N ALA A 13 -8.93 -1.86 -1.68
CA ALA A 13 -7.89 -1.62 -0.68
C ALA A 13 -6.96 -2.86 -0.54
N GLU A 14 -7.52 -4.07 -0.56
CA GLU A 14 -6.75 -5.32 -0.53
C GLU A 14 -5.86 -5.47 -1.76
N GLU A 15 -6.42 -5.23 -2.94
CA GLU A 15 -5.67 -5.28 -4.20
C GLU A 15 -4.50 -4.29 -4.20
N ALA A 16 -4.76 -3.03 -3.83
CA ALA A 16 -3.73 -2.01 -3.73
C ALA A 16 -2.65 -2.38 -2.70
N THR A 17 -3.04 -2.97 -1.56
CA THR A 17 -2.10 -3.44 -0.53
C THR A 17 -1.19 -4.54 -1.09
N ARG A 18 -1.75 -5.51 -1.81
CA ARG A 18 -0.98 -6.60 -2.42
C ARG A 18 -0.03 -6.07 -3.50
N ALA A 19 -0.49 -5.17 -4.35
CA ALA A 19 0.34 -4.55 -5.38
C ALA A 19 1.54 -3.81 -4.76
N LEU A 20 1.30 -3.05 -3.69
CA LEU A 20 2.37 -2.34 -2.98
C LEU A 20 3.38 -3.30 -2.34
N LYS A 21 2.92 -4.41 -1.73
CA LYS A 21 3.82 -5.44 -1.18
C LYS A 21 4.75 -6.01 -2.25
N VAL A 22 4.20 -6.41 -3.40
CA VAL A 22 4.99 -6.94 -4.52
C VAL A 22 6.00 -5.91 -5.02
N ALA A 23 5.61 -4.64 -5.11
CA ALA A 23 6.52 -3.57 -5.53
C ALA A 23 7.69 -3.38 -4.55
N LEU A 24 7.40 -3.37 -3.24
CA LEU A 24 8.43 -3.24 -2.20
C LEU A 24 9.37 -4.45 -2.14
N GLU A 25 8.85 -5.66 -2.32
CA GLU A 25 9.66 -6.87 -2.47
C GLU A 25 10.61 -6.76 -3.67
N GLY A 26 10.12 -6.26 -4.81
CA GLY A 26 10.95 -5.97 -5.98
C GLY A 26 12.04 -4.93 -5.75
N LEU A 27 11.86 -4.02 -4.78
CA LEU A 27 12.87 -3.05 -4.34
C LEU A 27 13.87 -3.63 -3.31
N GLY A 28 13.72 -4.90 -2.95
CA GLY A 28 14.56 -5.61 -1.98
C GLY A 28 14.13 -5.41 -0.52
N VAL A 29 12.88 -4.97 -0.28
CA VAL A 29 12.33 -4.84 1.07
C VAL A 29 11.78 -6.19 1.51
N PRO A 30 12.30 -6.80 2.60
CA PRO A 30 11.80 -8.08 3.07
C PRO A 30 10.34 -8.01 3.52
N GLU A 31 9.59 -9.09 3.34
CA GLU A 31 8.17 -9.20 3.71
C GLU A 31 7.92 -8.78 5.18
N GLY A 32 8.82 -9.13 6.09
CA GLY A 32 8.74 -8.75 7.52
C GLY A 32 8.74 -7.24 7.78
N GLN A 33 9.29 -6.43 6.88
CA GLN A 33 9.23 -4.96 6.98
C GLN A 33 7.96 -4.38 6.34
N THR A 34 7.30 -5.14 5.46
CA THR A 34 6.01 -4.78 4.83
C THR A 34 4.79 -5.27 5.61
N VAL A 35 4.98 -5.99 6.72
CA VAL A 35 3.90 -6.56 7.56
C VAL A 35 2.92 -5.50 8.10
N ARG A 36 3.34 -4.23 8.11
CA ARG A 36 2.51 -3.10 8.52
C ARG A 36 1.58 -2.58 7.44
N LEU A 37 1.77 -2.96 6.17
CA LEU A 37 0.87 -2.59 5.08
C LEU A 37 -0.49 -3.26 5.27
N ARG A 38 -1.54 -2.44 5.39
CA ARG A 38 -2.90 -2.94 5.65
C ARG A 38 -3.93 -2.22 4.78
N PRO A 39 -4.89 -2.95 4.21
CA PRO A 39 -6.04 -2.33 3.57
C PRO A 39 -6.89 -1.65 4.65
N THR A 40 -7.41 -0.46 4.34
CA THR A 40 -8.38 0.21 5.19
C THR A 40 -9.41 0.93 4.36
N VAL A 41 -10.62 1.09 4.90
CA VAL A 41 -11.72 1.80 4.26
C VAL A 41 -12.21 2.83 5.27
N SER A 42 -12.17 4.11 4.89
CA SER A 42 -12.62 5.20 5.76
C SER A 42 -14.12 5.09 6.06
N GLY A 43 -14.62 5.83 7.07
CA GLY A 43 -16.06 5.90 7.35
C GLY A 43 -16.91 6.45 6.18
N ARG A 44 -16.28 7.17 5.24
CA ARG A 44 -16.90 7.63 3.98
C ARG A 44 -16.78 6.61 2.83
N GLY A 45 -16.14 5.47 3.07
CA GLY A 45 -15.93 4.38 2.12
C GLY A 45 -14.81 4.55 1.11
N THR A 46 -14.01 5.60 1.25
CA THR A 46 -12.78 5.73 0.45
C THR A 46 -11.82 4.59 0.84
N PRO A 47 -11.34 3.79 -0.14
CA PRO A 47 -10.33 2.76 0.08
C PRO A 47 -8.94 3.39 0.20
N TRP A 48 -8.14 2.86 1.12
CA TRP A 48 -6.79 3.33 1.44
C TRP A 48 -5.88 2.13 1.71
N VAL A 49 -4.57 2.37 1.60
CA VAL A 49 -3.53 1.49 2.14
C VAL A 49 -2.87 2.23 3.29
N ASP A 50 -2.99 1.70 4.51
CA ASP A 50 -2.19 2.17 5.63
C ASP A 50 -0.76 1.65 5.47
N VAL A 51 0.18 2.57 5.33
CA VAL A 51 1.61 2.28 5.15
C VAL A 51 2.41 2.32 6.44
N GLY A 52 1.81 2.77 7.55
CA GLY A 52 2.47 2.91 8.83
C GLY A 52 3.78 3.71 8.77
N MET A 53 4.75 3.30 9.58
CA MET A 53 6.12 3.83 9.53
C MET A 53 6.98 2.95 8.64
N VAL A 54 7.70 3.57 7.72
CA VAL A 54 8.66 2.91 6.82
C VAL A 54 10.08 3.24 7.29
N PRO A 55 11.00 2.26 7.38
CA PRO A 55 12.40 2.53 7.71
C PRO A 55 13.02 3.53 6.72
N ALA A 56 13.86 4.46 7.21
CA ALA A 56 14.39 5.55 6.41
C ALA A 56 15.11 5.09 5.13
N HIS A 57 15.91 4.01 5.21
CA HIS A 57 16.59 3.46 4.04
C HIS A 57 15.60 2.91 2.99
N VAL A 58 14.49 2.32 3.41
CA VAL A 58 13.43 1.86 2.50
C VAL A 58 12.71 3.05 1.86
N ALA A 59 12.45 4.11 2.63
CA ALA A 59 11.82 5.33 2.10
C ALA A 59 12.67 5.97 0.98
N VAL A 60 13.99 5.98 1.12
CA VAL A 60 14.91 6.44 0.06
C VAL A 60 14.77 5.57 -1.19
N ARG A 61 14.76 4.24 -1.04
CA ARG A 61 14.62 3.30 -2.19
C ARG A 61 13.29 3.46 -2.92
N ILE A 62 12.22 3.70 -2.18
CA ILE A 62 10.91 4.04 -2.75
C ILE A 62 11.00 5.34 -3.55
N ALA A 63 11.61 6.39 -2.98
CA ALA A 63 11.77 7.67 -3.67
C ALA A 63 12.60 7.55 -4.96
N GLU A 64 13.71 6.81 -4.92
CA GLU A 64 14.54 6.51 -6.09
C GLU A 64 13.73 5.80 -7.19
N ALA A 65 12.93 4.79 -6.81
CA ALA A 65 12.09 4.06 -7.74
C ALA A 65 10.99 4.93 -8.37
N VAL A 66 10.38 5.83 -7.60
CA VAL A 66 9.38 6.79 -8.09
C VAL A 66 10.01 7.76 -9.08
N VAL A 67 11.20 8.31 -8.77
CA VAL A 67 11.91 9.21 -9.69
C VAL A 67 12.32 8.50 -10.97
N ALA A 68 12.80 7.25 -10.89
CA ALA A 68 13.19 6.47 -12.05
C ALA A 68 12.03 6.10 -12.99
N GLY A 69 10.80 6.04 -12.46
CA GLY A 69 9.58 5.76 -13.22
C GLY A 69 8.72 6.99 -13.56
N ALA A 70 9.13 8.19 -13.15
CA ALA A 70 8.45 9.43 -13.49
C ALA A 70 8.83 9.87 -14.93
N PRO A 71 7.87 10.37 -15.74
CA PRO A 71 8.16 10.90 -17.06
C PRO A 71 9.06 12.14 -17.02
#